data_AF-A0A383AGD3-F1
#
_entry.id   AF-A0A383AGD3-F1
#
_cell.length_a   1.000
_cell.length_b   1.000
_cell.length_c   1.000
_cell.angle_alpha   90.00
_cell.angle_beta   90.00
_cell.angle_gamma   90.00
#
_symmetry.space_group_name_H-M   'P 1'
#
loop_
_entity.id
_entity.type
_entity.pdbx_description
1 polymer ?
#
loop_
_entity_poly.entity_id
_entity_poly.type
_entity_poly.pdbx_seq_one_letter_code
_entity_poly.pdbx_strand_id
1 'polypeptide(L)'
;RYDPLTGNAIETLPATTIFPGKQFVTQGDKIMAAMKTIRVELRERIQQFEKENKLLEAQRIKMRTEYDLEMMEELGYCSGIENYSRHISGRPEGAKPNTLMDFFPKDFLLVIDESHATLPQIRGMYAGDRARKTVLVEHGFRLPSALDNRPLNFEEFQTHQHQTVYVSATPAPLEMDWAKPHVAEQIVRPTGLVDPTITVRPLKGQIDDLIEECRQCADAGERVLVTTLTKRTAEELTDYLRDIGVSVRYL
;
A
#
# COMPACT_ATOMS: atom_id res chain seq x y z
N ARG A 1 2.60 22.85 -28.63
CA ARG A 1 3.28 22.70 -27.31
C ARG A 1 4.26 23.85 -27.15
N TYR A 2 4.35 24.42 -25.96
CA TYR A 2 5.22 25.56 -25.65
C TYR A 2 5.87 25.37 -24.28
N ASP A 3 6.97 26.08 -24.03
CA ASP A 3 7.60 26.15 -22.72
C ASP A 3 6.75 27.03 -21.79
N PRO A 4 6.22 26.50 -20.67
CA PRO A 4 5.38 27.29 -19.77
C PRO A 4 6.13 28.43 -19.05
N LEU A 5 7.46 28.40 -18.97
CA LEU A 5 8.26 29.44 -18.31
C LEU A 5 8.58 30.61 -19.24
N THR A 6 8.95 30.33 -20.49
CA THR A 6 9.41 31.36 -21.45
C THR A 6 8.35 31.73 -22.49
N GLY A 7 7.33 30.89 -22.67
CA GLY A 7 6.31 31.06 -23.70
C GLY A 7 6.76 30.65 -25.11
N ASN A 8 8.01 30.22 -25.27
CA ASN A 8 8.56 29.86 -26.57
C ASN A 8 7.86 28.61 -27.14
N ALA A 9 7.50 28.68 -28.42
CA ALA A 9 6.92 27.55 -29.13
C ALA A 9 7.98 26.45 -29.32
N ILE A 10 7.65 25.22 -28.93
CA ILE A 10 8.54 24.06 -29.08
C ILE A 10 8.16 23.30 -30.37
N GLU A 11 6.87 22.97 -30.51
CA GLU A 11 6.37 22.18 -31.64
C GLU A 11 4.87 22.39 -31.85
N THR A 12 4.40 22.19 -33.08
CA THR A 12 2.97 22.18 -33.43
C THR A 12 2.49 20.75 -33.53
N LEU A 13 1.44 20.40 -32.77
CA LEU A 13 0.87 19.06 -32.75
C LEU A 13 -0.43 19.04 -33.56
N PRO A 14 -0.65 18.05 -34.45
CA PRO A 14 -1.88 17.94 -35.23
C PRO A 14 -3.11 17.60 -34.37
N ALA A 15 -2.90 16.89 -33.25
CA ALA A 15 -3.92 16.59 -32.26
C ALA A 15 -3.25 16.42 -30.88
N THR A 16 -4.03 16.60 -29.82
CA THR A 16 -3.60 16.33 -28.44
C THR A 16 -4.77 15.82 -27.62
N THR A 17 -4.50 14.89 -26.70
CA THR A 17 -5.50 14.37 -25.77
C THR A 17 -5.28 15.01 -24.41
N ILE A 18 -6.32 15.63 -23.85
CA ILE A 18 -6.28 16.23 -22.52
C ILE A 18 -7.02 15.30 -21.56
N PHE A 19 -6.28 14.77 -20.59
CA PHE A 19 -6.85 13.92 -19.55
C PHE A 19 -7.44 14.78 -18.41
N PRO A 20 -8.41 14.25 -17.64
CA PRO A 20 -8.93 14.93 -16.47
C PRO A 20 -7.82 15.26 -15.46
N GLY A 21 -7.88 16.46 -14.87
CA GLY A 21 -6.90 16.89 -13.86
C GLY A 21 -7.05 16.22 -12.49
N LYS A 22 -8.06 15.36 -12.30
CA LYS A 22 -8.32 14.58 -11.09
C LYS A 22 -8.81 13.18 -11.45
N GLN A 23 -8.57 12.20 -10.58
CA GLN A 23 -8.98 10.81 -10.78
C GLN A 23 -10.48 10.56 -10.51
N PHE A 24 -11.09 11.32 -9.58
CA PHE A 24 -12.52 11.25 -9.28
C PHE A 24 -13.26 12.39 -9.98
N VAL A 25 -13.38 12.30 -11.30
CA VAL A 25 -14.20 13.22 -12.10
C VAL A 25 -15.41 12.45 -12.59
N THR A 26 -16.60 12.88 -12.17
CA THR A 26 -17.87 12.25 -12.53
C THR A 26 -18.82 13.31 -13.07
N GLN A 27 -19.68 12.93 -14.03
CA GLN A 27 -20.71 13.81 -14.59
C GLN A 27 -21.77 14.15 -13.55
N GLY A 28 -22.34 15.37 -13.61
CA GLY A 28 -23.33 15.86 -12.64
C GLY A 28 -24.53 14.93 -12.44
N ASP A 29 -25.06 14.36 -13.53
CA ASP A 29 -26.22 13.45 -13.46
C ASP A 29 -25.94 12.20 -12.60
N LYS A 30 -24.71 11.67 -12.67
CA LYS A 30 -24.30 10.51 -11.86
C LYS A 30 -24.15 10.87 -10.39
N ILE A 31 -23.67 12.08 -10.08
CA ILE A 31 -23.59 12.58 -8.70
C ILE A 31 -25.00 12.70 -8.13
N MET A 32 -25.95 13.29 -8.87
CA MET A 32 -27.34 13.42 -8.45
C MET A 32 -28.03 12.07 -8.20
N ALA A 33 -27.73 11.06 -9.03
CA ALA A 33 -28.21 9.69 -8.80
C ALA A 33 -27.61 9.07 -7.53
N ALA A 34 -26.29 9.20 -7.34
CA ALA A 34 -25.58 8.69 -6.17
C ALA A 34 -26.06 9.34 -4.86
N MET A 35 -26.33 10.65 -4.86
CA MET A 35 -26.85 11.35 -3.68
C MET A 35 -28.19 10.77 -3.21
N LYS A 36 -29.05 10.30 -4.13
CA LYS A 36 -30.32 9.66 -3.77
C LYS A 36 -30.06 8.33 -3.04
N THR A 37 -29.17 7.49 -3.54
CA THR A 37 -28.87 6.19 -2.92
C THR A 37 -28.10 6.34 -1.61
N ILE A 38 -27.23 7.36 -1.48
CA ILE A 38 -26.56 7.71 -0.23
C ILE A 38 -27.59 8.15 0.83
N ARG A 39 -28.56 8.98 0.48
CA ARG A 39 -29.63 9.41 1.40
C ARG A 39 -30.49 8.25 1.88
N VAL A 40 -30.72 7.23 1.04
CA VAL A 40 -31.43 6.01 1.43
C VAL A 40 -30.62 5.22 2.46
N GLU A 41 -29.36 4.90 2.16
CA GLU A 41 -28.47 4.17 3.08
C GLU A 41 -28.30 4.92 4.42
N LEU A 42 -28.19 6.25 4.37
CA LEU A 42 -28.11 7.09 5.57
C LEU A 42 -29.33 6.91 6.48
N ARG A 43 -30.54 6.95 5.91
CA ARG A 43 -31.79 6.79 6.69
C ARG A 43 -31.84 5.42 7.35
N GLU A 44 -31.52 4.37 6.61
CA GLU A 44 -31.47 3.00 7.12
C GLU A 44 -30.45 2.87 8.25
N ARG A 45 -29.26 3.44 8.07
CA ARG A 45 -28.18 3.40 9.07
C ARG A 45 -28.53 4.16 10.35
N ILE A 46 -29.16 5.33 10.24
CA ILE A 46 -29.65 6.08 11.41
C ILE A 46 -30.68 5.26 12.19
N GLN A 47 -31.69 4.69 11.49
CA GLN A 47 -32.71 3.86 12.14
C GLN A 47 -32.11 2.63 12.83
N GLN A 48 -31.08 2.02 12.24
CA GLN A 48 -30.35 0.92 12.88
C GLN A 48 -29.69 1.38 14.18
N PHE A 49 -28.94 2.48 14.17
CA PHE A 49 -28.28 2.99 15.37
C PHE A 49 -29.27 3.40 16.46
N GLU A 50 -30.38 4.03 16.11
CA GLU A 50 -31.44 4.40 17.07
C GLU A 50 -32.08 3.16 17.72
N LYS A 51 -32.34 2.10 16.94
CA LYS A 51 -32.83 0.80 17.48
C LYS A 51 -31.82 0.14 18.41
N GLU A 52 -30.52 0.31 18.15
CA GLU A 52 -29.42 -0.18 19.01
C GLU A 52 -29.10 0.77 20.19
N ASN A 53 -29.87 1.86 20.36
CA ASN A 53 -29.65 2.89 21.37
C ASN A 53 -28.27 3.60 21.27
N LYS A 54 -27.68 3.61 20.08
CA LYS A 54 -26.41 4.26 19.71
C LYS A 54 -26.66 5.67 19.17
N LEU A 55 -27.24 6.53 20.01
CA LEU A 55 -27.73 7.85 19.59
C LEU A 55 -26.61 8.81 19.15
N LEU A 56 -25.41 8.68 19.75
CA LEU A 56 -24.27 9.51 19.39
C LEU A 56 -23.74 9.15 17.99
N GLU A 57 -23.65 7.87 17.68
CA GLU A 57 -23.28 7.36 16.36
C GLU A 57 -24.30 7.78 15.30
N ALA A 58 -25.60 7.71 15.61
CA ALA A 58 -26.67 8.16 14.73
C ALA A 58 -26.55 9.65 14.41
N GLN A 59 -26.34 10.49 15.42
CA GLN A 59 -26.14 11.93 15.22
C GLN A 59 -24.87 12.22 14.41
N ARG A 60 -23.76 11.52 14.71
CA ARG A 60 -22.48 11.69 14.04
C ARG A 60 -22.57 11.36 12.56
N ILE A 61 -23.17 10.23 12.19
CA ILE A 61 -23.27 9.82 10.79
C ILE A 61 -24.18 10.76 10.01
N LYS A 62 -25.27 11.22 10.63
CA LYS A 62 -26.20 12.19 10.05
C LYS A 62 -25.48 13.49 9.70
N MET A 63 -24.87 14.15 10.68
CA MET A 63 -24.19 15.43 10.47
C MET A 63 -23.10 15.34 9.42
N ARG A 64 -22.28 14.29 9.46
CA ARG A 64 -21.19 14.10 8.49
C ARG A 64 -21.73 13.92 7.07
N THR A 65 -22.69 13.01 6.90
CA THR A 65 -23.18 12.63 5.58
C THR A 65 -24.02 13.73 4.95
N GLU A 66 -24.83 14.45 5.73
CA GLU A 66 -25.61 15.60 5.25
C GLU A 66 -24.68 16.73 4.77
N TYR A 67 -23.64 17.05 5.53
CA TYR A 67 -22.62 18.01 5.09
C TYR A 67 -21.90 17.57 3.80
N ASP A 68 -21.48 16.31 3.71
CA ASP A 68 -20.82 15.80 2.51
C ASP A 68 -21.77 15.85 1.28
N LEU A 69 -23.08 15.59 1.47
CA LEU A 69 -24.09 15.69 0.43
C LEU A 69 -24.31 17.15 -0.03
N GLU A 70 -24.40 18.12 0.89
CA GLU A 70 -24.49 19.54 0.53
C GLU A 70 -23.28 19.98 -0.31
N MET A 71 -22.08 19.56 0.09
CA MET A 71 -20.85 19.86 -0.67
C MET A 71 -20.85 19.24 -2.07
N MET A 72 -21.38 18.01 -2.21
CA MET A 72 -21.55 17.39 -3.52
C MET A 72 -22.57 18.12 -4.39
N GLU A 73 -23.64 18.65 -3.80
CA GLU A 73 -24.69 19.39 -4.51
C GLU A 73 -24.19 20.73 -5.04
N GLU A 74 -23.45 21.48 -4.22
CA GLU A 74 -22.96 22.83 -4.55
C GLU A 74 -21.67 22.84 -5.39
N LEU A 75 -20.69 22.01 -5.01
CA LEU A 75 -19.36 22.03 -5.63
C LEU A 75 -19.10 20.86 -6.59
N GLY A 76 -19.97 19.85 -6.61
CA GLY A 76 -19.73 18.60 -7.33
C GLY A 76 -18.67 17.69 -6.70
N TYR A 77 -18.15 18.03 -5.51
CA TYR A 77 -17.23 17.19 -4.76
C TYR A 77 -17.27 17.48 -3.25
N CYS A 78 -16.85 16.51 -2.43
CA CYS A 78 -16.66 16.67 -1.00
C CYS A 78 -15.29 16.12 -0.55
N SER A 79 -14.89 16.44 0.68
CA SER A 79 -13.70 15.82 1.29
C SER A 79 -13.99 14.36 1.62
N GLY A 80 -13.12 13.45 1.17
CA GLY A 80 -13.33 12.02 1.37
C GLY A 80 -14.39 11.41 0.43
N ILE A 81 -14.58 11.98 -0.77
CA ILE A 81 -15.56 11.52 -1.77
C ILE A 81 -15.38 10.04 -2.15
N GLU A 82 -14.17 9.49 -2.03
CA GLU A 82 -13.86 8.09 -2.30
C GLU A 82 -14.67 7.11 -1.42
N ASN A 83 -15.10 7.54 -0.23
CA ASN A 83 -15.94 6.74 0.65
C ASN A 83 -17.36 6.51 0.10
N TYR A 84 -17.75 7.27 -0.92
CA TYR A 84 -19.01 7.13 -1.65
C TYR A 84 -18.81 6.50 -3.05
N SER A 85 -17.61 6.00 -3.35
CA SER A 85 -17.24 5.52 -4.68
C SER A 85 -18.17 4.45 -5.24
N ARG A 86 -18.70 3.54 -4.40
CA ARG A 86 -19.71 2.56 -4.82
C ARG A 86 -20.97 3.23 -5.37
N HIS A 87 -21.52 4.18 -4.63
CA HIS A 87 -22.73 4.92 -5.03
C HIS A 87 -22.49 5.72 -6.30
N ILE A 88 -21.35 6.43 -6.37
CA ILE A 88 -20.97 7.24 -7.53
C ILE A 88 -20.80 6.40 -8.80
N SER A 89 -20.24 5.19 -8.66
CA SER A 89 -20.07 4.25 -9.78
C SER A 89 -21.29 3.40 -10.08
N GLY A 90 -22.34 3.44 -9.25
CA GLY A 90 -23.54 2.63 -9.41
C GLY A 90 -23.30 1.12 -9.32
N ARG A 91 -22.21 0.70 -8.65
CA ARG A 91 -21.85 -0.72 -8.50
C ARG A 91 -22.66 -1.38 -7.37
N PRO A 92 -22.95 -2.68 -7.46
CA PRO A 92 -23.60 -3.40 -6.36
C PRO A 92 -22.72 -3.45 -5.12
N GLU A 93 -23.32 -3.72 -3.96
CA GLU A 93 -22.61 -3.93 -2.70
C GLU A 93 -21.61 -5.09 -2.81
N GLY A 94 -20.43 -4.91 -2.20
CA GLY A 94 -19.35 -5.90 -2.25
C GLY A 94 -18.56 -5.94 -3.57
N ALA A 95 -18.97 -5.19 -4.60
CA ALA A 95 -18.33 -5.22 -5.91
C ALA A 95 -16.83 -4.90 -5.86
N LYS A 96 -16.05 -5.67 -6.63
CA LYS A 96 -14.61 -5.47 -6.82
C LYS A 96 -14.32 -4.03 -7.26
N PRO A 97 -13.40 -3.30 -6.57
CA PRO A 97 -12.98 -1.94 -6.93
C PRO A 97 -12.20 -1.94 -8.24
N ASN A 98 -12.33 -0.84 -9.01
CA ASN A 98 -11.44 -0.59 -10.13
C ASN A 98 -10.07 -0.14 -9.59
N THR A 99 -9.01 -0.65 -10.19
CA THR A 99 -7.62 -0.43 -9.81
C THR A 99 -6.79 -0.06 -11.02
N LEU A 100 -5.51 0.25 -10.79
CA LEU A 100 -4.56 0.45 -11.87
C LEU A 100 -4.50 -0.73 -12.85
N MET A 101 -4.66 -1.97 -12.37
CA MET A 101 -4.61 -3.16 -13.21
C MET A 101 -5.73 -3.21 -14.26
N ASP A 102 -6.87 -2.55 -14.00
CA ASP A 102 -7.98 -2.47 -14.94
C ASP A 102 -7.73 -1.47 -16.10
N PHE A 103 -6.71 -0.62 -15.98
CA PHE A 103 -6.29 0.30 -17.04
C PHE A 103 -5.31 -0.33 -18.03
N PHE A 104 -4.71 -1.47 -17.67
CA PHE A 104 -3.82 -2.21 -18.56
C PHE A 104 -4.60 -3.05 -19.58
N PRO A 105 -4.04 -3.29 -20.78
CA PRO A 105 -4.53 -4.33 -21.68
C PRO A 105 -4.59 -5.69 -20.98
N LYS A 106 -5.45 -6.60 -21.46
CA LYS A 106 -5.65 -7.91 -20.81
C LYS A 106 -4.40 -8.79 -20.81
N ASP A 107 -3.45 -8.53 -21.68
CA ASP A 107 -2.21 -9.27 -21.94
C ASP A 107 -0.97 -8.57 -21.33
N PHE A 108 -1.15 -7.74 -20.30
CA PHE A 108 -0.02 -7.10 -19.63
C PHE A 108 0.87 -8.12 -18.89
N LEU A 109 2.15 -7.76 -18.77
CA LEU A 109 3.13 -8.48 -17.95
C LEU A 109 3.17 -7.88 -16.55
N LEU A 110 3.00 -8.72 -15.53
CA LEU A 110 3.17 -8.37 -14.13
C LEU A 110 4.53 -8.84 -13.63
N VAL A 111 5.34 -7.94 -13.08
CA VAL A 111 6.60 -8.31 -12.39
C VAL A 111 6.46 -7.94 -10.93
N ILE A 112 6.67 -8.90 -10.05
CA ILE A 112 6.60 -8.71 -8.60
C ILE A 112 8.00 -8.85 -8.04
N ASP A 113 8.59 -7.70 -7.71
CA ASP A 113 9.90 -7.62 -7.05
C ASP A 113 9.80 -7.99 -5.57
N GLU A 114 10.85 -8.60 -5.05
CA GLU A 114 10.91 -9.25 -3.74
C GLU A 114 9.62 -9.97 -3.36
N SER A 115 9.20 -10.90 -4.22
CA SER A 115 7.90 -11.57 -4.15
C SER A 115 7.58 -12.16 -2.77
N HIS A 116 8.59 -12.69 -2.08
CA HIS A 116 8.47 -13.28 -0.74
C HIS A 116 7.96 -12.29 0.31
N ALA A 117 8.20 -10.99 0.14
CA ALA A 117 7.73 -9.92 1.01
C ALA A 117 6.52 -9.19 0.42
N THR A 118 6.53 -8.92 -0.90
CA THR A 118 5.49 -8.16 -1.60
C THR A 118 4.15 -8.90 -1.63
N LEU A 119 4.13 -10.23 -1.85
CA LEU A 119 2.87 -10.99 -1.88
C LEU A 119 2.15 -11.02 -0.52
N PRO A 120 2.83 -11.30 0.62
CA PRO A 120 2.22 -11.14 1.94
C PRO A 120 1.69 -9.72 2.20
N GLN A 121 2.42 -8.69 1.76
CA GLN A 121 1.97 -7.31 1.91
C GLN A 121 0.65 -7.07 1.16
N ILE A 122 0.57 -7.44 -0.12
CA ILE A 122 -0.65 -7.31 -0.94
C ILE A 122 -1.82 -8.04 -0.27
N ARG A 123 -1.59 -9.26 0.23
CA ARG A 123 -2.60 -10.04 0.96
C ARG A 123 -3.10 -9.32 2.22
N GLY A 124 -2.21 -8.68 2.97
CA GLY A 124 -2.52 -7.98 4.21
C GLY A 124 -3.32 -6.67 4.04
N MET A 125 -3.21 -6.02 2.89
CA MET A 125 -3.81 -4.69 2.67
C MET A 125 -5.32 -4.67 2.87
N TYR A 126 -6.04 -5.67 2.35
CA TYR A 126 -7.49 -5.74 2.48
C TYR A 126 -7.95 -5.94 3.92
N ALA A 127 -7.33 -6.87 4.65
CA ALA A 127 -7.70 -7.15 6.03
C ALA A 127 -7.46 -5.93 6.95
N GLY A 128 -6.31 -5.26 6.80
CA GLY A 128 -5.97 -4.07 7.57
C GLY A 128 -6.92 -2.89 7.28
N ASP A 129 -7.20 -2.63 6.00
CA ASP A 129 -8.12 -1.56 5.61
C ASP A 129 -9.56 -1.84 6.08
N ARG A 130 -10.03 -3.08 5.91
CA ARG A 130 -11.37 -3.50 6.36
C ARG A 130 -11.50 -3.37 7.87
N ALA A 131 -10.53 -3.84 8.66
CA ALA A 131 -10.57 -3.73 10.12
C ALA A 131 -10.70 -2.27 10.57
N ARG A 132 -9.87 -1.38 10.02
CA ARG A 132 -9.93 0.07 10.32
C ARG A 132 -11.27 0.68 9.93
N LYS A 133 -11.77 0.40 8.73
CA LYS A 133 -13.04 0.96 8.25
C LYS A 133 -14.24 0.42 9.00
N THR A 134 -14.25 -0.85 9.42
CA THR A 134 -15.30 -1.43 10.24
C THR A 134 -15.49 -0.63 11.53
N VAL A 135 -14.40 -0.28 12.23
CA VAL A 135 -14.45 0.56 13.43
C VAL A 135 -15.08 1.93 13.14
N LEU A 136 -14.72 2.57 12.02
CA LEU A 136 -15.32 3.85 11.62
C LEU A 136 -16.82 3.72 11.35
N VAL A 137 -17.24 2.62 10.71
CA VAL A 137 -18.64 2.35 10.40
C VAL A 137 -19.44 2.02 11.67
N GLU A 138 -18.89 1.21 12.57
CA GLU A 138 -19.51 0.85 13.85
C GLU A 138 -19.71 2.06 14.76
N HIS A 139 -18.77 3.00 14.75
CA HIS A 139 -18.87 4.26 15.49
C HIS A 139 -19.48 5.40 14.67
N GLY A 140 -20.19 5.15 13.57
CA GLY A 140 -20.97 6.18 12.87
C GLY A 140 -20.14 7.32 12.26
N PHE A 141 -18.86 7.11 11.96
CA PHE A 141 -18.04 8.07 11.22
C PHE A 141 -18.24 7.97 9.70
N ARG A 142 -18.57 6.78 9.19
CA ARG A 142 -18.80 6.49 7.77
C ARG A 142 -19.97 5.53 7.57
N LEU A 143 -20.59 5.58 6.39
CA LEU A 143 -21.64 4.64 6.00
C LEU A 143 -21.05 3.24 5.72
N PRO A 144 -21.86 2.16 5.82
CA PRO A 144 -21.42 0.80 5.47
C PRO A 144 -20.78 0.69 4.08
N SER A 145 -21.31 1.41 3.09
CA SER A 145 -20.76 1.52 1.73
C SER A 145 -19.31 1.98 1.65
N ALA A 146 -18.77 2.64 2.68
CA ALA A 146 -17.35 2.99 2.72
C ALA A 146 -16.44 1.76 2.74
N LEU A 147 -16.93 0.59 3.19
CA LEU A 147 -16.19 -0.69 3.14
C LEU A 147 -15.96 -1.18 1.69
N ASP A 148 -16.80 -0.76 0.75
CA ASP A 148 -16.67 -1.10 -0.67
C ASP A 148 -15.63 -0.21 -1.39
N ASN A 149 -15.20 0.88 -0.74
CA ASN A 149 -13.99 1.61 -1.13
C ASN A 149 -12.77 0.98 -0.46
N ARG A 150 -12.15 0.00 -1.11
CA ARG A 150 -11.12 -0.85 -0.51
C ARG A 150 -10.05 -1.22 -1.54
N PRO A 151 -8.88 -1.72 -1.11
CA PRO A 151 -8.01 -2.46 -2.01
C PRO A 151 -8.66 -3.80 -2.43
N LEU A 152 -8.07 -4.44 -3.43
CA LEU A 152 -8.41 -5.82 -3.79
C LEU A 152 -8.14 -6.74 -2.62
N ASN A 153 -9.01 -7.71 -2.41
CA ASN A 153 -8.62 -8.89 -1.63
C ASN A 153 -7.63 -9.74 -2.45
N PHE A 154 -7.03 -10.74 -1.80
CA PHE A 154 -5.96 -11.49 -2.42
C PHE A 154 -6.47 -12.32 -3.60
N GLU A 155 -7.66 -12.91 -3.48
CA GLU A 155 -8.31 -13.70 -4.52
C GLU A 155 -8.63 -12.85 -5.77
N GLU A 156 -9.14 -11.63 -5.57
CA GLU A 156 -9.37 -10.65 -6.63
C GLU A 156 -8.08 -10.20 -7.30
N PHE A 157 -6.99 -10.02 -6.54
CA PHE A 157 -5.67 -9.74 -7.09
C PHE A 157 -5.17 -10.91 -7.94
N GLN A 158 -5.33 -12.15 -7.49
CA GLN A 158 -4.95 -13.34 -8.24
C GLN A 158 -5.65 -13.43 -9.60
N THR A 159 -6.88 -12.90 -9.74
CA THR A 159 -7.55 -12.85 -11.06
C THR A 159 -6.82 -12.00 -12.10
N HIS A 160 -5.95 -11.08 -11.67
CA HIS A 160 -5.10 -10.28 -12.56
C HIS A 160 -3.72 -10.90 -12.79
N GLN A 161 -3.36 -11.96 -12.07
CA GLN A 161 -2.10 -12.66 -12.25
C GLN A 161 -2.18 -13.57 -13.48
N HIS A 162 -2.13 -12.96 -14.66
CA HIS A 162 -1.98 -13.66 -15.94
C HIS A 162 -0.50 -14.00 -16.15
N GLN A 163 0.20 -13.27 -17.03
CA GLN A 163 1.64 -13.44 -17.18
C GLN A 163 2.35 -12.73 -16.02
N THR A 164 2.81 -13.51 -15.05
CA THR A 164 3.46 -12.97 -13.83
C THR A 164 4.87 -13.53 -13.67
N VAL A 165 5.83 -12.64 -13.43
CA VAL A 165 7.21 -12.97 -13.05
C VAL A 165 7.41 -12.61 -11.59
N TYR A 166 7.67 -13.61 -10.76
CA TYR A 166 8.05 -13.43 -9.36
C TYR A 166 9.57 -13.33 -9.29
N VAL A 167 10.08 -12.21 -8.80
CA VAL A 167 11.52 -11.96 -8.66
C VAL A 167 11.85 -11.95 -7.18
N SER A 168 12.73 -12.86 -6.76
CA SER A 168 13.31 -12.83 -5.42
C SER A 168 14.54 -13.72 -5.32
N ALA A 169 15.48 -13.33 -4.46
CA ALA A 169 16.58 -14.20 -4.03
C ALA A 169 16.12 -15.34 -3.11
N THR A 170 15.01 -15.16 -2.39
CA THR A 170 14.46 -16.12 -1.42
C THR A 170 12.96 -16.33 -1.65
N PRO A 171 12.55 -16.87 -2.81
CA PRO A 171 11.13 -17.09 -3.11
C PRO A 171 10.49 -18.02 -2.08
N ALA A 172 9.32 -17.62 -1.57
CA ALA A 172 8.54 -18.44 -0.66
C ALA A 172 7.91 -19.66 -1.38
N PRO A 173 7.50 -20.69 -0.63
CA PRO A 173 6.97 -21.93 -1.22
C PRO A 173 5.77 -21.71 -2.14
N LEU A 174 4.94 -20.71 -1.84
CA LEU A 174 3.70 -20.44 -2.56
C LEU A 174 3.97 -20.00 -4.01
N GLU A 175 4.80 -18.97 -4.21
CA GLU A 175 5.17 -18.54 -5.56
C GLU A 175 6.02 -19.58 -6.29
N MET A 176 6.83 -20.36 -5.56
CA MET A 176 7.59 -21.46 -6.15
C MET A 176 6.65 -22.54 -6.71
N ASP A 177 5.57 -22.85 -6.00
CA ASP A 177 4.55 -23.80 -6.47
C ASP A 177 3.76 -23.26 -7.66
N TRP A 178 3.45 -21.96 -7.68
CA TRP A 178 2.78 -21.32 -8.82
C TRP A 178 3.67 -21.23 -10.06
N ALA A 179 4.97 -21.02 -9.88
CA ALA A 179 5.91 -20.87 -10.98
C ALA A 179 6.26 -22.20 -11.65
N LYS A 180 6.12 -23.34 -10.96
CA LYS A 180 6.51 -24.66 -11.50
C LYS A 180 5.79 -24.98 -12.83
N PRO A 181 6.52 -25.52 -13.83
CA PRO A 181 7.94 -25.85 -13.84
C PRO A 181 8.90 -24.71 -14.29
N HIS A 182 8.40 -23.49 -14.51
CA HIS A 182 9.10 -22.37 -15.14
C HIS A 182 9.96 -21.55 -14.15
N VAL A 183 10.86 -22.22 -13.42
CA VAL A 183 11.79 -21.55 -12.49
C VAL A 183 13.08 -21.22 -13.23
N ALA A 184 13.45 -19.94 -13.24
CA ALA A 184 14.72 -19.46 -13.79
C ALA A 184 15.67 -19.06 -12.67
N GLU A 185 16.79 -19.75 -12.55
CA GLU A 185 17.81 -19.46 -11.54
C GLU A 185 18.90 -18.53 -12.12
N GLN A 186 19.15 -17.41 -11.45
CA GLN A 186 20.19 -16.46 -11.83
C GLN A 186 21.11 -16.17 -10.64
N ILE A 187 22.11 -17.03 -10.46
CA ILE A 187 23.11 -16.95 -9.37
C ILE A 187 24.42 -16.28 -9.78
N VAL A 188 24.77 -16.31 -11.06
CA VAL A 188 26.07 -15.80 -11.56
C VAL A 188 26.01 -14.27 -11.66
N ARG A 189 26.86 -13.59 -10.90
CA ARG A 189 27.01 -12.12 -10.96
C ARG A 189 27.98 -11.74 -12.09
N PRO A 190 27.63 -10.79 -12.99
CA PRO A 190 28.52 -10.34 -14.07
C PRO A 190 29.87 -9.79 -13.59
N THR A 191 29.93 -9.29 -12.36
CA THR A 191 31.14 -8.76 -11.72
C THR A 191 32.09 -9.86 -11.20
N GLY A 192 31.65 -11.11 -11.15
CA GLY A 192 32.40 -12.22 -10.55
C GLY A 192 32.38 -12.24 -9.02
N LEU A 193 31.58 -11.41 -8.37
CA LEU A 193 31.43 -11.43 -6.91
C LEU A 193 30.82 -12.75 -6.43
N VAL A 194 31.50 -13.39 -5.49
CA VAL A 194 31.07 -14.64 -4.86
C VAL A 194 30.26 -14.37 -3.59
N ASP A 195 29.45 -15.36 -3.19
CA ASP A 195 28.78 -15.30 -1.89
C ASP A 195 29.82 -15.32 -0.74
N PRO A 196 29.55 -14.60 0.37
CA PRO A 196 30.50 -14.49 1.46
C PRO A 196 30.65 -15.82 2.22
N THR A 197 31.82 -16.05 2.81
CA THR A 197 32.05 -17.18 3.71
C THR A 197 31.29 -17.00 5.03
N ILE A 198 30.70 -18.08 5.54
CA ILE A 198 29.94 -18.08 6.79
C ILE A 198 30.71 -18.81 7.88
N THR A 199 30.88 -18.16 9.04
CA THR A 199 31.54 -18.75 10.22
C THR A 199 30.58 -18.69 11.41
N VAL A 200 30.43 -19.80 12.13
CA VAL A 200 29.62 -19.89 13.36
C VAL A 200 30.53 -19.90 14.58
N ARG A 201 30.36 -18.95 15.49
CA ARG A 201 31.16 -18.81 16.72
C ARG A 201 30.29 -18.97 17.98
N PRO A 202 30.84 -19.43 19.12
CA PRO A 202 30.10 -19.55 20.38
C PRO A 202 29.64 -18.19 20.92
N LEU A 203 28.56 -18.19 21.71
CA LEU A 203 28.03 -16.98 22.36
C LEU A 203 29.02 -16.36 23.38
N LYS A 204 29.83 -17.20 24.03
CA LYS A 204 30.76 -16.76 25.08
C LYS A 204 31.86 -15.89 24.46
N GLY A 205 31.94 -14.64 24.89
CA GLY A 205 32.94 -13.68 24.38
C GLY A 205 32.59 -13.05 23.03
N GLN A 206 31.36 -13.21 22.54
CA GLN A 206 30.96 -12.73 21.21
C GLN A 206 31.17 -11.23 20.97
N ILE A 207 31.08 -10.40 22.02
CA ILE A 207 31.23 -8.94 21.89
C ILE A 207 32.69 -8.57 21.73
N ASP A 208 33.59 -9.19 22.51
CA ASP A 208 35.03 -8.98 22.38
C ASP A 208 35.52 -9.46 21.01
N ASP A 209 35.04 -10.63 20.57
CA ASP A 209 35.30 -11.19 19.24
C ASP A 209 34.82 -10.23 18.12
N LEU A 210 33.59 -9.73 18.22
CA LEU A 210 33.03 -8.76 17.27
C LEU A 210 33.85 -7.46 17.22
N ILE A 211 34.32 -6.95 18.35
CA ILE A 211 35.12 -5.72 18.41
C ILE A 211 36.45 -5.91 17.67
N GLU A 212 37.09 -7.06 17.87
CA GLU A 212 38.34 -7.40 17.20
C GLU A 212 38.15 -7.50 15.67
N GLU A 213 37.11 -8.20 15.21
CA GLU A 213 36.77 -8.29 13.78
C GLU A 213 36.41 -6.90 13.19
N CYS A 214 35.69 -6.06 13.93
CA CYS A 214 35.39 -4.69 13.53
C CYS A 214 36.66 -3.84 13.34
N ARG A 215 37.64 -3.98 14.23
CA ARG A 215 38.92 -3.26 14.14
C ARG A 215 39.71 -3.70 12.92
N GLN A 216 39.81 -5.00 12.68
CA GLN A 216 40.50 -5.55 11.51
C GLN A 216 39.86 -5.07 10.20
N CYS A 217 38.52 -5.06 10.12
CA CYS A 217 37.80 -4.51 8.96
C CYS A 217 38.06 -3.01 8.77
N ALA A 218 38.08 -2.23 9.86
CA ALA A 218 38.34 -0.80 9.81
C ALA A 218 39.77 -0.47 9.35
N ASP A 219 40.76 -1.24 9.80
CA ASP A 219 42.17 -1.11 9.37
C ASP A 219 42.34 -1.42 7.88
N ALA A 220 41.50 -2.30 7.32
CA ALA A 220 41.42 -2.58 5.88
C ALA A 220 40.59 -1.54 5.08
N GLY A 221 39.98 -0.55 5.75
CA GLY A 221 39.12 0.46 5.12
C GLY A 221 37.71 -0.02 4.79
N GLU A 222 37.30 -1.19 5.28
CA GLU A 222 36.01 -1.84 5.04
C GLU A 222 34.94 -1.43 6.09
N ARG A 223 33.73 -1.99 6.01
CA ARG A 223 32.61 -1.67 6.90
C ARG A 223 31.91 -2.92 7.40
N VAL A 224 31.38 -2.87 8.61
CA VAL A 224 30.68 -3.98 9.26
C VAL A 224 29.20 -3.63 9.47
N LEU A 225 28.31 -4.59 9.23
CA LEU A 225 26.90 -4.54 9.58
C LEU A 225 26.61 -5.56 10.68
N VAL A 226 25.94 -5.12 11.74
CA VAL A 226 25.56 -5.97 12.88
C VAL A 226 24.04 -5.92 13.03
N THR A 227 23.42 -7.09 13.10
CA THR A 227 21.98 -7.23 13.32
C THR A 227 21.71 -7.82 14.70
N THR A 228 20.84 -7.20 15.47
CA THR A 228 20.38 -7.71 16.77
C THR A 228 18.88 -8.01 16.72
N LEU A 229 18.37 -8.77 17.71
CA LEU A 229 16.96 -9.17 17.74
C LEU A 229 16.02 -8.08 18.21
N THR A 230 16.51 -7.13 19.02
CA THR A 230 15.67 -6.08 19.60
C THR A 230 16.31 -4.73 19.43
N LYS A 231 15.46 -3.71 19.25
CA LYS A 231 15.88 -2.30 19.21
C LYS A 231 16.73 -1.93 20.44
N ARG A 232 16.32 -2.35 21.64
CA ARG A 232 17.05 -2.04 22.88
C ARG A 232 18.47 -2.60 22.86
N THR A 233 18.64 -3.85 22.41
CA THR A 233 19.97 -4.47 22.28
C THR A 233 20.83 -3.75 21.23
N ALA A 234 20.23 -3.30 20.13
CA ALA A 234 20.96 -2.51 19.13
C ALA A 234 21.45 -1.17 19.70
N GLU A 235 20.59 -0.48 20.46
CA GLU A 235 20.93 0.79 21.11
C GLU A 235 22.03 0.60 22.17
N GLU A 236 21.86 -0.35 23.09
CA GLU A 236 22.85 -0.70 24.12
C GLU A 236 24.21 -1.08 23.53
N LEU A 237 24.22 -1.89 22.46
CA LEU A 237 25.46 -2.25 21.77
C LEU A 237 26.10 -1.05 21.07
N THR A 238 25.30 -0.20 20.44
CA THR A 238 25.80 1.00 19.76
C THR A 238 26.46 1.96 20.75
N ASP A 239 25.84 2.19 21.91
CA ASP A 239 26.40 3.07 22.95
C ASP A 239 27.69 2.48 23.54
N TYR A 240 27.69 1.18 23.86
CA TYR A 240 28.90 0.49 24.33
C TYR A 240 30.06 0.59 23.34
N LEU A 241 29.82 0.33 22.04
CA LEU A 241 30.83 0.43 20.99
C LEU A 241 31.33 1.88 20.83
N ARG A 242 30.45 2.88 20.96
CA ARG A 242 30.82 4.29 20.89
C ARG A 242 31.71 4.69 22.06
N ASP A 243 31.39 4.24 23.27
CA ASP A 243 32.14 4.57 24.50
C ASP A 243 33.58 4.05 24.45
N ILE A 244 33.81 2.90 23.81
CA ILE A 244 35.15 2.34 23.59
C ILE A 244 35.85 2.90 22.33
N GLY A 245 35.25 3.90 21.67
CA GLY A 245 35.85 4.65 20.56
C GLY A 245 35.60 4.11 19.16
N VAL A 246 34.69 3.14 18.97
CA VAL A 246 34.33 2.64 17.63
C VAL A 246 33.40 3.65 16.94
N SER A 247 33.68 3.96 15.66
CA SER A 247 32.79 4.77 14.83
C SER A 247 31.57 3.94 14.40
N VAL A 248 30.46 4.12 15.11
CA VAL A 248 29.24 3.32 14.94
C VAL A 248 28.00 4.20 14.84
N ARG A 249 27.02 3.75 14.04
CA ARG A 249 25.71 4.38 13.93
C ARG A 249 24.62 3.33 13.90
N TYR A 250 23.61 3.51 14.76
CA TYR A 250 22.36 2.76 14.70
C TYR A 250 21.52 3.27 13.51
N LEU A 251 21.03 2.35 12.68
CA LEU A 251 20.21 2.62 11.49
C LEU A 251 18.71 2.52 11.81
#